data_AF-A0A8J6VIM5-F1
#
_entry.id   AF-A0A8J6VIM5-F1
#
_cell.length_a   1.000
_cell.length_b   1.000
_cell.length_c   1.000
_cell.angle_alpha   90.00
_cell.angle_beta   90.00
_cell.angle_gamma   90.00
#
_symmetry.space_group_name_H-M   'P 1'
#
loop_
_entity.id
_entity.type
_entity.pdbx_description
1 polymer ?
#
loop_
_entity_poly.entity_id
_entity_poly.type
_entity_poly.pdbx_seq_one_letter_code
_entity_poly.pdbx_strand_id
1 'polypeptide(L)'
;MATLHLQNVPDDLYEKLQQLAASHNRSIDAQVITLLESALPTETKPPQDNTPNKDVKEILAESRRRRRLNPADFGLPDSTTLIREDRDR
;
A
#
# COMPACT_ATOMS: atom_id res chain seq x y z
N MET A 1 20.64 0.35 -17.06
CA MET A 1 19.99 1.26 -16.11
C MET A 1 20.50 2.65 -16.41
N ALA A 2 19.62 3.65 -16.49
CA ALA A 2 20.05 5.04 -16.68
C ALA A 2 20.41 5.64 -15.31
N THR A 3 21.56 6.29 -15.21
CA THR A 3 21.99 7.01 -14.01
C THR A 3 21.83 8.49 -14.26
N LEU A 4 21.00 9.16 -13.46
CA LEU A 4 20.85 10.61 -13.52
C LEU A 4 21.81 11.25 -12.51
N HIS A 5 22.74 12.06 -13.00
CA HIS A 5 23.59 12.88 -12.15
C HIS A 5 23.02 14.30 -12.08
N LEU A 6 22.54 14.69 -10.90
CA LEU A 6 22.11 16.06 -10.64
C LEU A 6 23.33 16.86 -10.14
N GLN A 7 23.82 17.79 -10.95
CA GLN A 7 24.90 18.69 -10.59
C GLN A 7 24.35 20.10 -10.42
N ASN A 8 24.80 20.83 -9.39
CA ASN A 8 24.34 22.18 -9.03
C ASN A 8 22.87 22.28 -8.58
N VAL A 9 22.44 21.40 -7.68
CA VAL A 9 21.14 21.57 -6.99
C VAL A 9 21.30 22.69 -5.94
N PRO A 10 20.44 23.72 -5.93
CA PRO A 10 20.47 24.74 -4.89
C PRO A 10 20.25 24.11 -3.50
N ASP A 11 20.99 24.57 -2.49
CA ASP A 11 20.92 24.02 -1.14
C ASP A 11 19.49 24.06 -0.57
N ASP A 12 18.77 25.17 -0.79
CA ASP A 12 17.37 25.34 -0.41
C ASP A 12 16.44 24.25 -0.99
N LEU A 13 16.74 23.78 -2.21
CA LEU A 13 15.95 22.75 -2.89
C LEU A 13 16.32 21.37 -2.33
N TYR A 14 17.61 21.14 -2.07
CA TYR A 14 18.09 19.92 -1.44
C TYR A 14 17.48 19.72 -0.04
N GLU A 15 17.42 20.76 0.78
CA GLU A 15 16.79 20.70 2.11
C GLU A 15 15.31 20.34 2.04
N LYS A 16 14.56 20.95 1.10
CA LYS A 16 13.15 20.63 0.88
C LYS A 16 12.95 19.19 0.45
N LEU A 17 13.81 18.68 -0.43
CA LEU A 17 13.79 17.27 -0.84
C LEU A 17 14.10 16.34 0.32
N GLN A 18 15.06 16.68 1.18
CA GLN A 18 15.43 15.89 2.35
C GLN A 18 14.29 15.83 3.37
N GLN A 19 13.63 16.96 3.66
CA GLN A 19 12.46 17.00 4.54
C GLN A 19 11.32 16.13 4.01
N LEU A 20 11.07 16.22 2.71
CA LEU A 20 10.02 15.45 2.05
C LEU A 20 10.36 13.96 2.05
N ALA A 21 11.60 13.59 1.73
CA ALA A 21 12.08 12.21 1.80
C ALA A 21 11.95 11.61 3.21
N ALA A 22 12.28 12.39 4.25
CA ALA A 22 12.12 11.98 5.66
C ALA A 22 10.64 11.75 6.02
N SER A 23 9.73 12.62 5.58
CA SER A 23 8.28 12.44 5.83
C SER A 23 7.71 11.18 5.17
N HIS A 24 8.26 10.77 4.03
CA HIS A 24 7.83 9.58 3.30
C HIS A 24 8.64 8.32 3.65
N ASN A 25 9.62 8.43 4.58
CA ASN A 25 10.54 7.37 4.97
C ASN A 25 11.25 6.73 3.74
N ARG A 26 11.70 7.58 2.82
CA ARG A 26 12.36 7.22 1.56
C ARG A 26 13.75 7.83 1.49
N SER A 27 14.64 7.25 0.69
CA SER A 27 15.90 7.90 0.33
C SER A 27 15.65 9.10 -0.58
N ILE A 28 16.61 10.03 -0.61
CA ILE A 28 16.54 11.22 -1.48
C ILE A 28 16.43 10.80 -2.95
N ASP A 29 17.24 9.85 -3.39
CA ASP A 29 17.21 9.33 -4.76
C ASP A 29 15.85 8.73 -5.12
N ALA A 30 15.24 7.94 -4.22
CA ALA A 30 13.91 7.39 -4.43
C ALA A 30 12.85 8.50 -4.50
N GLN A 31 12.97 9.52 -3.66
CA GLN A 31 12.05 10.67 -3.68
C GLN A 31 12.16 11.48 -4.98
N VAL A 32 13.38 11.67 -5.50
CA VAL A 32 13.62 12.33 -6.80
C VAL A 32 12.99 11.54 -7.93
N ILE A 33 13.16 10.21 -7.96
CA ILE A 33 12.51 9.36 -8.96
C ILE A 33 10.99 9.49 -8.88
N THR A 34 10.43 9.43 -7.67
CA THR A 34 8.97 9.56 -7.47
C THR A 34 8.45 10.91 -7.99
N LEU A 35 9.20 11.99 -7.75
CA LEU A 35 8.85 13.32 -8.24
C LEU A 35 8.93 13.40 -9.77
N LEU A 36 9.98 12.82 -10.38
CA LEU A 36 10.13 12.76 -11.83
C LEU A 36 8.99 11.94 -12.47
N GLU A 37 8.61 10.81 -11.90
CA GLU A 37 7.47 10.01 -12.35
C GLU A 37 6.15 10.78 -12.26
N SER A 38 5.96 11.59 -11.21
CA SER A 38 4.76 12.42 -11.06
C SER A 38 4.73 13.62 -12.00
N ALA A 39 5.89 14.18 -12.32
CA ALA A 39 6.03 15.39 -13.14
C ALA A 39 6.10 15.10 -14.64
N LEU A 40 6.48 13.88 -15.02
CA LEU A 40 6.43 13.39 -16.39
C LEU A 40 5.15 12.57 -16.55
N PRO A 41 4.00 13.19 -16.91
CA PRO A 41 2.80 12.47 -17.27
C PRO A 41 3.10 11.69 -18.54
N THR A 42 3.60 10.47 -18.36
CA THR A 42 3.85 9.57 -19.45
C THR A 42 2.47 9.05 -19.85
N GLU A 43 1.99 9.40 -21.04
CA GLU A 43 0.73 8.87 -21.60
C GLU A 43 0.71 7.33 -21.66
N THR A 44 1.84 6.67 -21.41
CA THR A 44 1.96 5.23 -21.32
C THR A 44 2.24 4.78 -19.89
N LYS A 45 1.19 4.26 -19.27
CA LYS A 45 1.10 3.51 -18.01
C LYS A 45 1.05 4.33 -16.71
N PRO A 46 -0.03 4.21 -15.93
CA PRO A 46 -0.04 4.71 -14.57
C PRO A 46 1.00 3.93 -13.74
N PRO A 47 1.72 4.59 -12.82
CA PRO A 47 2.44 3.86 -11.79
C PRO A 47 1.43 3.02 -11.02
N GLN A 48 1.65 1.71 -11.00
CA GLN A 48 0.83 0.72 -10.29
C GLN A 48 0.94 0.81 -8.77
N ASP A 49 1.58 1.84 -8.24
CA ASP A 49 1.71 2.06 -6.81
C ASP A 49 0.89 3.30 -6.46
N ASN A 50 -0.09 3.13 -5.55
CA ASN A 50 -0.85 4.17 -4.85
C ASN A 50 -2.32 4.45 -5.26
N THR A 51 -3.09 3.44 -5.66
CA THR A 51 -4.55 3.46 -5.40
C THR A 51 -4.96 2.44 -4.33
N PRO A 52 -4.48 2.54 -3.08
CA PRO A 52 -4.78 1.56 -2.04
C PRO A 52 -6.25 1.58 -1.60
N ASN A 53 -7.06 2.54 -2.05
CA ASN A 53 -8.42 2.71 -1.52
C ASN A 53 -9.55 2.30 -2.47
N LYS A 54 -9.33 2.26 -3.79
CA LYS A 54 -10.38 1.80 -4.71
C LYS A 54 -10.42 0.28 -4.73
N ASP A 55 -9.26 -0.35 -4.91
CA ASP A 55 -9.15 -1.81 -4.94
C ASP A 55 -9.54 -2.43 -3.59
N VAL A 56 -9.11 -1.85 -2.46
CA VAL A 56 -9.50 -2.35 -1.12
C VAL A 56 -11.01 -2.23 -0.89
N LYS A 57 -11.66 -1.15 -1.32
CA LYS A 57 -13.12 -1.00 -1.20
C LYS A 57 -13.86 -2.03 -2.05
N GLU A 58 -13.36 -2.30 -3.25
CA GLU A 58 -13.94 -3.30 -4.15
C GLU A 58 -13.75 -4.72 -3.61
N ILE A 59 -12.55 -5.06 -3.12
CA ILE A 59 -12.24 -6.34 -2.45
C ILE A 59 -13.11 -6.54 -1.20
N LEU A 60 -13.30 -5.49 -0.38
CA LEU A 60 -14.19 -5.54 0.79
C LEU A 60 -15.66 -5.71 0.40
N ALA A 61 -16.10 -5.03 -0.67
CA ALA A 61 -17.46 -5.19 -1.19
C ALA A 61 -17.67 -6.62 -1.74
N GLU A 62 -16.69 -7.18 -2.43
CA GLU A 62 -16.71 -8.56 -2.91
C GLU A 62 -16.76 -9.56 -1.75
N SER A 63 -15.91 -9.38 -0.73
CA SER A 63 -15.90 -10.21 0.48
C SER A 63 -17.24 -10.19 1.21
N ARG A 64 -17.93 -9.04 1.25
CA ARG A 64 -19.28 -8.90 1.83
C ARG A 64 -20.37 -9.57 0.99
N ARG A 65 -20.21 -9.59 -0.34
CA ARG A 65 -21.17 -10.24 -1.27
C ARG A 65 -21.07 -11.76 -1.25
N ARG A 66 -19.89 -12.31 -0.94
CA ARG A 66 -19.73 -13.75 -0.72
C ARG A 66 -20.56 -14.13 0.51
N ARG A 67 -21.53 -15.04 0.35
CA ARG A 67 -22.28 -15.60 1.49
C ARG A 67 -21.28 -16.20 2.46
N ARG A 68 -21.19 -15.63 3.66
CA ARG A 68 -20.48 -16.27 4.77
C ARG A 68 -21.28 -17.52 5.11
N LEU A 69 -20.71 -18.69 4.83
CA LEU A 69 -21.23 -19.95 5.32
C LEU A 69 -20.85 -20.01 6.80
N ASN A 70 -21.82 -19.80 7.68
CA ASN A 70 -21.57 -19.98 9.10
C ASN A 70 -21.66 -21.47 9.41
N PRO A 71 -20.71 -22.05 10.18
CA PRO A 71 -20.78 -23.44 10.60
C PRO A 71 -22.11 -23.79 11.29
N ALA A 72 -22.68 -22.82 12.01
CA ALA A 72 -23.98 -22.91 12.65
C ALA A 72 -25.13 -23.20 11.66
N ASP A 73 -25.04 -22.75 10.41
CA ASP A 73 -26.04 -23.02 9.37
C ASP A 73 -26.11 -24.52 9.00
N PHE A 74 -25.05 -25.27 9.33
CA PHE A 74 -24.92 -26.71 9.09
C PHE A 74 -24.94 -27.53 10.39
N GLY A 75 -25.33 -26.92 11.52
CA GLY A 75 -25.36 -27.60 12.82
C GLY A 75 -23.98 -27.96 13.38
N LEU A 76 -22.91 -27.38 12.83
CA LEU A 76 -21.55 -27.57 13.32
C LEU A 76 -21.26 -26.55 14.43
N PRO A 77 -20.55 -26.95 15.50
CA PRO A 77 -20.11 -26.01 16.53
C PRO A 77 -19.18 -24.96 15.91
N ASP A 78 -19.27 -23.74 16.43
CA ASP A 78 -18.38 -22.68 15.97
C ASP A 78 -16.93 -23.03 16.30
N SER A 79 -16.03 -22.70 15.38
CA SER A 79 -14.59 -22.79 15.58
C SER A 79 -14.14 -22.17 16.91
N THR A 80 -14.79 -21.10 17.37
CA THR A 80 -14.46 -20.45 18.64
C THR A 80 -14.80 -21.29 19.86
N THR A 81 -15.82 -22.15 19.81
CA THR A 81 -16.16 -23.05 20.91
C THR A 81 -15.16 -24.18 21.02
N LEU A 82 -14.72 -24.72 19.87
CA LEU A 82 -13.69 -25.77 19.82
C LEU A 82 -12.34 -25.29 20.37
N ILE A 83 -11.93 -24.06 20.05
CA ILE A 83 -10.68 -23.48 20.54
C ILE A 83 -10.71 -23.23 22.05
N ARG A 84 -11.88 -22.89 22.61
CA ARG A 84 -12.04 -22.70 24.07
C ARG A 84 -11.95 -24.04 24.79
N GLU A 85 -12.64 -25.06 24.29
CA GLU A 85 -12.58 -26.41 24.85
C GLU A 85 -11.15 -26.96 24.88
N ASP A 86 -10.36 -26.73 23.83
CA ASP A 86 -8.96 -27.16 23.76
C ASP A 86 -8.03 -26.38 24.70
N ARG A 87 -8.37 -25.13 25.04
CA ARG A 87 -7.62 -24.31 26.00
C ARG A 87 -7.92 -24.64 27.46
N ASP A 88 -9.13 -25.11 27.74
CA ASP A 88 -9.56 -25.47 29.09
C ASP A 88 -9.18 -26.91 29.47
N ARG A 89 -8.40 -27.59 28.61
CA ARG A 89 -7.99 -29.00 28.72
C ARG A 89 -6.63 -29.21 29.36
#